data_AF-A0A2V3HRQ5-F1
#
_entry.id   AF-A0A2V3HRQ5-F1
#
_cell.length_a   1.000
_cell.length_b   1.000
_cell.length_c   1.000
_cell.angle_alpha   90.00
_cell.angle_beta   90.00
_cell.angle_gamma   90.00
#
_symmetry.space_group_name_H-M   'P 1'
#
loop_
_entity.id
_entity.type
_entity.pdbx_description
1 polymer ?
#
loop_
_entity_poly.entity_id
_entity_poly.type
_entity_poly.pdbx_seq_one_letter_code
_entity_poly.pdbx_strand_id
1 'polypeptide(L)'
;MSPSDPLTVLQDSLRGAPIIWKGEYPYFIHPISDGIPRMEADVLRATCDLIVEMVDWSEIDLIVSVEAMGLPLLAVVGDATGKPTVVIRKRSYGMEGEVRVDVSTGYSQSTAYINDIKSGERLLIVDDVISTGGTLEPLLEALEGMGAVLQDVVVAIEKGEGRERLARERPDWPIRTLARIDIVDGRVEILG
;
A
#
# COMPACT_ATOMS: atom_id res chain seq x y z
N MET A 1 14.12 26.75 -8.62
CA MET A 1 13.10 25.95 -9.33
C MET A 1 11.90 25.86 -8.41
N SER A 2 10.67 26.04 -8.91
CA SER A 2 9.50 25.67 -8.10
C SER A 2 9.65 24.19 -7.73
N PRO A 3 9.28 23.76 -6.52
CA PRO A 3 9.21 22.33 -6.25
C PRO A 3 8.30 21.70 -7.31
N SER A 4 8.78 20.65 -7.95
CA SER A 4 7.99 19.84 -8.88
C SER A 4 6.76 19.31 -8.17
N ASP A 5 5.62 19.32 -8.86
CA ASP A 5 4.36 18.75 -8.39
C ASP A 5 4.57 17.30 -7.88
N PRO A 6 4.10 16.95 -6.66
CA PRO A 6 4.35 15.62 -6.07
C PRO A 6 3.91 14.46 -6.96
N LEU A 7 2.76 14.58 -7.64
CA LEU A 7 2.28 13.54 -8.55
C LEU A 7 3.24 13.36 -9.73
N THR A 8 3.72 14.47 -10.30
CA THR A 8 4.74 14.43 -11.37
C THR A 8 6.03 13.73 -10.92
N VAL A 9 6.51 14.02 -9.69
CA VAL A 9 7.72 13.36 -9.14
C VAL A 9 7.53 11.84 -9.04
N LEU A 10 6.40 11.39 -8.50
CA LEU A 10 6.08 9.96 -8.40
C LEU A 10 5.94 9.31 -9.79
N GLN A 11 5.23 9.95 -10.71
CA GLN A 11 5.04 9.42 -12.06
C GLN A 11 6.36 9.32 -12.84
N ASP A 12 7.24 10.30 -12.73
CA ASP A 12 8.54 10.28 -13.39
C ASP A 12 9.47 9.21 -12.81
N SER A 13 9.43 8.98 -11.49
CA SER A 13 10.18 7.89 -10.87
C SER A 13 9.68 6.51 -11.34
N LEU A 14 8.38 6.36 -11.52
CA LEU A 14 7.76 5.14 -12.06
C LEU A 14 8.14 4.89 -13.52
N ARG A 15 8.10 5.91 -14.38
CA ARG A 15 8.56 5.81 -15.79
C ARG A 15 10.03 5.37 -15.89
N GLY A 16 10.84 5.77 -14.92
CA GLY A 16 12.26 5.39 -14.81
C GLY A 16 12.51 4.00 -14.21
N ALA A 17 11.47 3.29 -13.76
CA ALA A 17 11.62 2.00 -13.09
C ALA A 17 12.16 0.91 -14.06
N PRO A 18 13.23 0.19 -13.68
CA PRO A 18 13.71 -0.94 -14.47
C PRO A 18 12.68 -2.07 -14.50
N ILE A 19 12.56 -2.73 -15.66
CA ILE A 19 11.75 -3.92 -15.85
C ILE A 19 12.64 -5.16 -15.85
N ILE A 20 12.27 -6.16 -15.07
CA ILE A 20 12.82 -7.52 -15.17
C ILE A 20 11.73 -8.50 -15.60
N TRP A 21 12.15 -9.59 -16.24
CA TRP A 21 11.24 -10.63 -16.70
C TRP A 21 11.29 -11.81 -15.73
N LYS A 22 10.15 -12.13 -15.11
CA LYS A 22 9.96 -13.35 -14.31
C LYS A 22 9.22 -14.37 -15.17
N GLY A 23 9.97 -15.09 -16.01
CA GLY A 23 9.37 -15.85 -17.11
C GLY A 23 8.77 -14.90 -18.13
N GLU A 24 7.49 -15.08 -18.46
CA GLU A 24 6.75 -14.18 -19.37
C GLU A 24 6.14 -12.96 -18.66
N TYR A 25 6.28 -12.87 -17.33
CA TYR A 25 5.69 -11.79 -16.55
C TYR A 25 6.65 -10.59 -16.42
N PRO A 26 6.31 -9.41 -16.96
CA PRO A 26 7.08 -8.20 -16.73
C PRO A 26 6.85 -7.67 -15.32
N TYR A 27 7.94 -7.50 -14.58
CA TYR A 27 7.98 -7.01 -13.21
C TYR A 27 8.76 -5.70 -13.17
N PHE A 28 8.08 -4.59 -12.85
CA PHE A 28 8.75 -3.33 -12.58
C PHE A 28 9.38 -3.38 -11.19
N ILE A 29 10.57 -2.79 -11.04
CA ILE A 29 11.26 -2.68 -9.77
C ILE A 29 11.32 -1.20 -9.41
N HIS A 30 10.73 -0.81 -8.29
CA HIS A 30 10.67 0.59 -7.88
C HIS A 30 11.05 0.75 -6.40
N PRO A 31 11.77 1.82 -6.00
CA PRO A 31 12.16 2.03 -4.62
C PRO A 31 10.99 2.01 -3.62
N ILE A 32 9.80 2.51 -4.00
CA ILE A 32 8.60 2.53 -3.14
C ILE A 32 8.10 1.11 -2.84
N SER A 33 8.19 0.20 -3.81
CA SER A 33 7.75 -1.18 -3.64
C SER A 33 8.88 -2.09 -3.17
N ASP A 34 10.00 -2.12 -3.86
CA ASP A 34 11.01 -3.15 -3.68
C ASP A 34 12.16 -2.72 -2.75
N GLY A 35 12.22 -1.43 -2.37
CA GLY A 35 13.38 -0.85 -1.66
C GLY A 35 14.64 -0.78 -2.54
N ILE A 36 14.51 -1.07 -3.83
CA ILE A 36 15.55 -1.01 -4.85
C ILE A 36 14.94 -0.49 -6.17
N PRO A 37 15.70 0.22 -7.03
CA PRO A 37 17.00 0.84 -6.74
C PRO A 37 16.87 1.91 -5.63
N ARG A 38 17.90 2.75 -5.42
CA ARG A 38 17.93 3.74 -4.33
C ARG A 38 16.62 4.54 -4.21
N MET A 39 16.16 4.73 -2.99
CA MET A 39 15.05 5.64 -2.68
C MET A 39 15.58 7.07 -2.63
N GLU A 40 15.20 7.90 -3.59
CA GLU A 40 15.46 9.33 -3.54
C GLU A 40 14.48 10.01 -2.58
N ALA A 41 14.98 11.00 -1.84
CA ALA A 41 14.21 11.63 -0.77
C ALA A 41 13.01 12.43 -1.28
N ASP A 42 13.09 12.97 -2.50
CA ASP A 42 12.00 13.68 -3.16
C ASP A 42 10.87 12.75 -3.57
N VAL A 43 11.16 11.53 -4.06
CA VAL A 43 10.15 10.52 -4.41
C VAL A 43 9.40 10.04 -3.15
N LEU A 44 10.12 9.75 -2.06
CA LEU A 44 9.48 9.33 -0.82
C LEU A 44 8.64 10.47 -0.22
N ARG A 45 9.16 11.70 -0.23
CA ARG A 45 8.42 12.87 0.26
C ARG A 45 7.19 13.15 -0.60
N ALA A 46 7.31 13.13 -1.92
CA ALA A 46 6.19 13.34 -2.83
C ALA A 46 5.09 12.30 -2.61
N THR A 47 5.46 11.02 -2.47
CA THR A 47 4.49 9.96 -2.15
C THR A 47 3.81 10.21 -0.80
N CYS A 48 4.57 10.62 0.22
CA CYS A 48 4.01 10.98 1.53
C CYS A 48 3.04 12.16 1.43
N ASP A 49 3.44 13.25 0.77
CA ASP A 49 2.65 14.47 0.62
C ASP A 49 1.30 14.15 -0.06
N LEU A 50 1.31 13.34 -1.13
CA LEU A 50 0.10 12.88 -1.80
C LEU A 50 -0.84 12.08 -0.87
N ILE A 51 -0.30 11.18 -0.04
CA ILE A 51 -1.11 10.43 0.94
C ILE A 51 -1.70 11.40 1.98
N VAL A 52 -0.88 12.32 2.50
CA VAL A 52 -1.29 13.30 3.51
C VAL A 52 -2.38 14.24 3.00
N GLU A 53 -2.28 14.70 1.76
CA GLU A 53 -3.27 15.60 1.15
C GLU A 53 -4.62 14.92 0.87
N MET A 54 -4.62 13.61 0.62
CA MET A 54 -5.83 12.87 0.25
C MET A 54 -6.68 12.40 1.44
N VAL A 55 -6.11 12.34 2.64
CA VAL A 55 -6.73 11.70 3.81
C VAL A 55 -7.30 12.74 4.76
N ASP A 56 -8.52 12.51 5.24
CA ASP A 56 -9.10 13.31 6.33
C ASP A 56 -8.59 12.82 7.69
N TRP A 57 -7.58 13.50 8.22
CA TRP A 57 -6.87 13.11 9.44
C TRP A 57 -7.69 13.25 10.73
N SER A 58 -8.84 13.94 10.73
CA SER A 58 -9.73 13.92 11.91
C SER A 58 -10.41 12.55 12.09
N GLU A 59 -10.54 11.79 11.02
CA GLU A 59 -11.19 10.49 11.02
C GLU A 59 -10.22 9.33 11.19
N ILE A 60 -8.91 9.54 11.28
CA ILE A 60 -7.92 8.46 11.44
C ILE A 60 -7.43 8.36 12.89
N ASP A 61 -7.47 7.16 13.47
CA ASP A 61 -6.89 6.86 14.78
C ASP A 61 -5.51 6.20 14.65
N LEU A 62 -5.35 5.30 13.68
CA LEU A 62 -4.17 4.45 13.52
C LEU A 62 -3.84 4.22 12.04
N ILE A 63 -2.55 4.27 11.71
CA ILE A 63 -2.05 3.89 10.37
C ILE A 63 -1.52 2.47 10.42
N VAL A 64 -1.92 1.63 9.47
CA VAL A 64 -1.51 0.23 9.39
C VAL A 64 -0.90 -0.07 8.03
N SER A 65 0.17 -0.87 8.01
CA SER A 65 0.77 -1.36 6.76
C SER A 65 1.30 -2.78 6.92
N VAL A 66 1.50 -3.45 5.79
CA VAL A 66 1.98 -4.84 5.73
C VAL A 66 3.48 -4.85 5.50
N GLU A 67 4.21 -5.71 6.24
CA GLU A 67 5.63 -5.84 5.98
C GLU A 67 5.94 -6.52 4.63
N ALA A 68 7.02 -6.16 3.94
CA ALA A 68 8.02 -5.15 4.31
C ALA A 68 7.93 -3.87 3.46
N MET A 69 7.24 -3.95 2.34
CA MET A 69 7.31 -2.97 1.25
C MET A 69 6.60 -1.66 1.61
N GLY A 70 5.46 -1.72 2.32
CA GLY A 70 4.76 -0.53 2.79
C GLY A 70 5.41 0.16 4.01
N LEU A 71 6.43 -0.42 4.65
CA LEU A 71 7.03 0.15 5.88
C LEU A 71 7.64 1.55 5.71
N PRO A 72 8.36 1.87 4.61
CA PRO A 72 8.86 3.23 4.41
C PRO A 72 7.73 4.26 4.35
N LEU A 73 6.62 3.92 3.68
CA LEU A 73 5.44 4.78 3.60
C LEU A 73 4.76 4.94 4.97
N LEU A 74 4.57 3.83 5.69
CA LEU A 74 4.03 3.84 7.05
C LEU A 74 4.83 4.79 7.96
N ALA A 75 6.16 4.69 7.90
CA ALA A 75 7.05 5.49 8.73
C ALA A 75 6.95 6.98 8.43
N VAL A 76 7.03 7.38 7.14
CA VAL A 76 7.01 8.81 6.78
C VAL A 76 5.63 9.44 6.94
N VAL A 77 4.55 8.69 6.70
CA VAL A 77 3.18 9.19 6.90
C VAL A 77 2.87 9.31 8.40
N GLY A 78 3.31 8.34 9.22
CA GLY A 78 3.21 8.44 10.68
C GLY A 78 3.97 9.64 11.25
N ASP A 79 5.21 9.84 10.80
CA ASP A 79 6.03 10.99 11.21
C ASP A 79 5.40 12.33 10.79
N ALA A 80 4.92 12.44 9.55
CA ALA A 80 4.33 13.67 9.02
C ALA A 80 3.01 14.06 9.70
N THR A 81 2.26 13.08 10.22
CA THR A 81 0.89 13.29 10.73
C THR A 81 0.79 13.21 12.25
N GLY A 82 1.82 12.66 12.90
CA GLY A 82 1.83 12.37 14.34
C GLY A 82 0.87 11.25 14.76
N LYS A 83 0.30 10.51 13.80
CA LYS A 83 -0.57 9.36 14.09
C LYS A 83 0.25 8.14 14.48
N PRO A 84 -0.22 7.30 15.41
CA PRO A 84 0.43 6.04 15.72
C PRO A 84 0.42 5.10 14.49
N THR A 85 1.36 4.17 14.46
CA THR A 85 1.54 3.21 13.37
C THR A 85 1.64 1.79 13.89
N VAL A 86 0.98 0.84 13.23
CA VAL A 86 1.09 -0.61 13.49
C VAL A 86 1.48 -1.35 12.21
N VAL A 87 2.30 -2.39 12.36
CA VAL A 87 2.75 -3.22 11.24
C VAL A 87 2.10 -4.59 11.33
N ILE A 88 1.48 -5.02 10.23
CA ILE A 88 1.07 -6.42 10.03
C ILE A 88 2.31 -7.25 9.68
N ARG A 89 2.57 -8.30 10.46
CA ARG A 89 3.82 -9.06 10.42
C ARG A 89 3.61 -10.43 9.78
N LYS A 90 4.64 -10.98 9.13
CA LYS A 90 4.72 -12.36 8.61
C LYS A 90 5.08 -13.38 9.68
N ARG A 91 5.47 -12.91 10.87
CA ARG A 91 5.79 -13.72 12.04
C ARG A 91 4.82 -13.42 13.18
N SER A 92 4.42 -14.48 13.88
CA SER A 92 3.67 -14.39 15.14
C SER A 92 4.53 -13.79 16.24
N TYR A 93 3.90 -12.97 17.09
CA TYR A 93 4.44 -12.44 18.33
C TYR A 93 3.68 -12.95 19.55
N GLY A 94 2.51 -13.58 19.36
CA GLY A 94 1.72 -14.18 20.44
C GLY A 94 1.16 -13.15 21.42
N MET A 95 0.92 -11.92 20.96
CA MET A 95 0.24 -10.91 21.77
C MET A 95 -1.23 -11.30 21.98
N GLU A 96 -1.81 -10.79 23.05
CA GLU A 96 -3.24 -10.93 23.29
C GLU A 96 -4.04 -10.32 22.11
N GLY A 97 -4.97 -11.10 21.55
CA GLY A 97 -5.76 -10.68 20.39
C GLY A 97 -5.07 -10.81 19.03
N GLU A 98 -3.90 -11.47 18.93
CA GLU A 98 -3.24 -11.72 17.65
C GLU A 98 -4.14 -12.54 16.70
N VAL A 99 -4.35 -12.04 15.49
CA VAL A 99 -5.13 -12.72 14.44
C VAL A 99 -4.20 -13.20 13.34
N ARG A 100 -4.22 -14.50 13.09
CA ARG A 100 -3.55 -15.14 11.95
C ARG A 100 -4.43 -15.02 10.70
N VAL A 101 -3.84 -14.54 9.61
CA VAL A 101 -4.48 -14.44 8.29
C VAL A 101 -3.63 -15.19 7.27
N ASP A 102 -4.22 -16.17 6.59
CA ASP A 102 -3.57 -16.85 5.48
C ASP A 102 -3.80 -16.06 4.19
N VAL A 103 -2.71 -15.61 3.58
CA VAL A 103 -2.70 -14.77 2.39
C VAL A 103 -2.24 -15.62 1.21
N SER A 104 -3.15 -15.87 0.27
CA SER A 104 -2.85 -16.62 -0.95
C SER A 104 -2.85 -15.69 -2.15
N THR A 105 -1.69 -15.51 -2.76
CA THR A 105 -1.57 -14.90 -4.08
C THR A 105 -1.49 -15.99 -5.14
N GLY A 106 -1.64 -15.65 -6.43
CA GLY A 106 -1.50 -16.62 -7.52
C GLY A 106 -0.12 -17.29 -7.61
N TYR A 107 0.89 -16.77 -6.91
CA TYR A 107 2.28 -17.24 -6.97
C TYR A 107 2.85 -17.69 -5.61
N SER A 108 2.17 -17.38 -4.50
CA SER A 108 2.67 -17.74 -3.16
C SER A 108 1.56 -17.79 -2.12
N GLN A 109 1.67 -18.74 -1.19
CA GLN A 109 0.97 -18.69 0.09
C GLN A 109 1.90 -18.10 1.15
N SER A 110 1.37 -17.16 1.91
CA SER A 110 2.05 -16.55 3.05
C SER A 110 1.08 -16.42 4.22
N THR A 111 1.61 -16.17 5.40
CA THR A 111 0.80 -15.89 6.57
C THR A 111 1.14 -14.51 7.08
N ALA A 112 0.11 -13.78 7.47
CA ALA A 112 0.20 -12.51 8.16
C ALA A 112 -0.41 -12.63 9.57
N TYR A 113 0.04 -11.76 10.45
CA TYR A 113 -0.35 -11.68 11.86
C TYR A 113 -0.66 -10.23 12.17
N ILE A 114 -1.92 -9.98 12.50
CA ILE A 114 -2.44 -8.68 12.89
C ILE A 114 -2.45 -8.61 14.41
N ASN A 115 -1.90 -7.54 14.96
CA ASN A 115 -1.76 -7.30 16.39
C ASN A 115 -2.17 -5.85 16.70
N ASP A 116 -2.55 -5.58 17.94
CA ASP A 116 -2.76 -4.22 18.47
C ASP A 116 -3.80 -3.38 17.68
N ILE A 117 -4.89 -4.01 17.25
CA ILE A 117 -6.05 -3.35 16.63
C ILE A 117 -7.24 -3.45 17.58
N LYS A 118 -7.94 -2.33 17.80
CA LYS A 118 -9.13 -2.28 18.66
C LYS A 118 -10.41 -2.18 17.83
N SER A 119 -11.48 -2.80 18.34
CA SER A 119 -12.81 -2.62 17.75
C SER A 119 -13.23 -1.14 17.82
N GLY A 120 -13.76 -0.61 16.71
CA GLY A 120 -14.14 0.78 16.53
C GLY A 120 -13.00 1.73 16.15
N GLU A 121 -11.75 1.25 16.11
CA GLU A 121 -10.60 2.06 15.71
C GLU A 121 -10.65 2.38 14.22
N ARG A 122 -10.49 3.66 13.86
CA ARG A 122 -10.57 4.12 12.47
C ARG A 122 -9.20 4.05 11.80
N LEU A 123 -9.05 3.14 10.86
CA LEU A 123 -7.78 2.79 10.25
C LEU A 123 -7.57 3.49 8.92
N LEU A 124 -6.35 4.03 8.73
CA LEU A 124 -5.77 4.23 7.40
C LEU A 124 -4.87 3.04 7.09
N ILE A 125 -5.15 2.32 6.01
CA ILE A 125 -4.19 1.35 5.46
C ILE A 125 -3.32 2.05 4.42
N VAL A 126 -2.00 1.92 4.54
CA VAL A 126 -1.05 2.38 3.53
C VAL A 126 -0.29 1.19 2.97
N ASP A 127 -0.23 1.05 1.66
CA ASP A 127 0.52 -0.03 1.00
C ASP A 127 1.26 0.47 -0.25
N ASP A 128 2.22 -0.32 -0.73
CA ASP A 128 3.05 0.05 -1.87
C ASP A 128 2.36 -0.23 -3.21
N VAL A 129 1.88 -1.46 -3.43
CA VAL A 129 1.36 -1.90 -4.73
C VAL A 129 0.12 -2.77 -4.57
N ILE A 130 -0.94 -2.39 -5.28
CA ILE A 130 -2.09 -3.27 -5.50
C ILE A 130 -2.04 -3.82 -6.92
N SER A 131 -1.96 -5.15 -7.03
CA SER A 131 -2.03 -5.83 -8.32
C SER A 131 -3.30 -6.65 -8.50
N THR A 132 -3.35 -7.88 -7.97
CA THR A 132 -4.58 -8.70 -7.99
C THR A 132 -5.51 -8.41 -6.81
N GLY A 133 -5.01 -7.71 -5.79
CA GLY A 133 -5.69 -7.51 -4.50
C GLY A 133 -5.55 -8.69 -3.53
N GLY A 134 -4.93 -9.80 -3.93
CA GLY A 134 -4.89 -11.03 -3.12
C GLY A 134 -4.14 -10.94 -1.79
N THR A 135 -3.29 -9.93 -1.59
CA THR A 135 -2.70 -9.62 -0.28
C THR A 135 -3.63 -8.76 0.56
N LEU A 136 -4.18 -7.71 -0.04
CA LEU A 136 -4.96 -6.70 0.66
C LEU A 136 -6.33 -7.25 1.09
N GLU A 137 -7.01 -7.99 0.23
CA GLU A 137 -8.35 -8.52 0.47
C GLU A 137 -8.50 -9.33 1.78
N PRO A 138 -7.74 -10.43 2.02
CA PRO A 138 -7.90 -11.20 3.25
C PRO A 138 -7.52 -10.40 4.51
N LEU A 139 -6.65 -9.39 4.38
CA LEU A 139 -6.27 -8.52 5.49
C LEU A 139 -7.38 -7.52 5.83
N LEU A 140 -8.01 -6.90 4.82
CA LEU A 140 -9.15 -6.01 5.03
C LEU A 140 -10.34 -6.77 5.62
N GLU A 141 -10.62 -8.00 5.15
CA GLU A 141 -11.66 -8.86 5.74
C GLU A 141 -11.37 -9.19 7.22
N ALA A 142 -10.11 -9.50 7.54
CA ALA A 142 -9.72 -9.78 8.92
C ALA A 142 -9.86 -8.54 9.81
N LEU A 143 -9.42 -7.37 9.35
CA LEU A 143 -9.54 -6.10 10.10
C LEU A 143 -11.01 -5.71 10.34
N GLU A 144 -11.85 -5.83 9.32
CA GLU A 144 -13.29 -5.62 9.44
C GLU A 144 -13.92 -6.63 10.43
N GLY A 145 -13.52 -7.90 10.35
CA GLY A 145 -13.94 -8.95 11.28
C GLY A 145 -13.49 -8.73 12.73
N MET A 146 -12.37 -8.02 12.94
CA MET A 146 -11.92 -7.54 14.26
C MET A 146 -12.73 -6.33 14.75
N GLY A 147 -13.65 -5.82 13.93
CA GLY A 147 -14.51 -4.68 14.21
C GLY A 147 -13.80 -3.34 14.03
N ALA A 148 -12.68 -3.28 13.31
CA ALA A 148 -12.04 -2.03 12.95
C ALA A 148 -12.84 -1.31 11.85
N VAL A 149 -12.78 0.02 11.83
CA VAL A 149 -13.40 0.83 10.78
C VAL A 149 -12.33 1.09 9.72
N LEU A 150 -12.51 0.52 8.52
CA LEU A 150 -11.65 0.80 7.37
C LEU A 150 -11.97 2.19 6.83
N GLN A 151 -11.41 3.23 7.45
CA GLN A 151 -11.71 4.62 7.11
C GLN A 151 -11.14 5.01 5.75
N ASP A 152 -9.94 4.52 5.43
CA ASP A 152 -9.31 4.74 4.13
C ASP A 152 -8.27 3.67 3.82
N VAL A 153 -8.03 3.43 2.54
CA VAL A 153 -6.96 2.53 2.06
C VAL A 153 -6.25 3.21 0.90
N VAL A 154 -5.01 3.65 1.12
CA VAL A 154 -4.21 4.35 0.11
C VAL A 154 -3.04 3.49 -0.30
N VAL A 155 -3.01 3.13 -1.59
CA VAL A 155 -1.93 2.34 -2.17
C VAL A 155 -1.14 3.19 -3.15
N ALA A 156 0.19 3.21 -3.05
CA ALA A 156 0.99 4.11 -3.88
C ALA A 156 0.84 3.80 -5.38
N ILE A 157 0.81 2.52 -5.75
CA ILE A 157 0.86 2.08 -7.15
C ILE A 157 -0.25 1.06 -7.44
N GLU A 158 -1.03 1.32 -8.48
CA GLU A 158 -2.00 0.36 -9.04
C GLU A 158 -1.42 -0.30 -10.29
N LYS A 159 -1.39 -1.64 -10.32
CA LYS A 159 -1.00 -2.41 -11.50
C LYS A 159 -1.91 -3.60 -11.75
N GLY A 160 -2.82 -3.48 -12.71
CA GLY A 160 -3.77 -4.55 -13.07
C GLY A 160 -5.18 -4.27 -12.53
N GLU A 161 -5.96 -5.32 -12.31
CA GLU A 161 -7.42 -5.20 -12.10
C GLU A 161 -7.86 -5.33 -10.64
N GLY A 162 -6.93 -5.53 -9.69
CA GLY A 162 -7.26 -5.83 -8.29
C GLY A 162 -8.09 -4.75 -7.61
N ARG A 163 -7.75 -3.47 -7.80
CA ARG A 163 -8.53 -2.36 -7.22
C ARG A 163 -9.95 -2.32 -7.78
N GLU A 164 -10.10 -2.42 -9.10
CA GLU A 164 -11.40 -2.40 -9.77
C GLU A 164 -12.27 -3.61 -9.40
N ARG A 165 -11.66 -4.79 -9.26
CA ARG A 165 -12.33 -6.00 -8.76
C ARG A 165 -12.85 -5.78 -7.34
N LEU A 166 -11.98 -5.34 -6.42
CA LEU A 166 -12.38 -5.12 -5.03
C LEU A 166 -13.44 -4.03 -4.89
N ALA A 167 -13.35 -2.94 -5.67
CA ALA A 167 -14.40 -1.92 -5.69
C ALA A 167 -15.77 -2.45 -6.12
N ARG A 168 -15.80 -3.52 -6.95
CA ARG A 168 -17.05 -4.18 -7.36
C ARG A 168 -17.55 -5.19 -6.32
N GLU A 169 -16.65 -5.94 -5.72
CA GLU A 169 -16.98 -7.05 -4.79
C GLU A 169 -17.15 -6.60 -3.33
N ARG A 170 -16.54 -5.47 -2.97
CA ARG A 170 -16.52 -4.84 -1.64
C ARG A 170 -16.61 -3.30 -1.81
N PRO A 171 -17.75 -2.77 -2.27
CA PRO A 171 -17.88 -1.34 -2.59
C PRO A 171 -17.71 -0.41 -1.37
N ASP A 172 -17.86 -0.95 -0.16
CA ASP A 172 -17.68 -0.21 1.09
C ASP A 172 -16.20 -0.07 1.50
N TRP A 173 -15.27 -0.74 0.81
CA TRP A 173 -13.84 -0.56 1.05
C TRP A 173 -13.30 0.67 0.29
N PRO A 174 -12.82 1.71 0.99
CA PRO A 174 -12.37 2.97 0.38
C PRO A 174 -10.97 2.87 -0.21
N ILE A 175 -10.76 2.01 -1.23
CA ILE A 175 -9.44 1.79 -1.84
C ILE A 175 -9.15 2.83 -2.91
N ARG A 176 -8.10 3.62 -2.67
CA ARG A 176 -7.58 4.67 -3.55
C ARG A 176 -6.12 4.41 -3.90
N THR A 177 -5.70 4.89 -5.06
CA THR A 177 -4.36 4.70 -5.61
C THR A 177 -3.78 6.03 -6.07
N LEU A 178 -2.47 6.23 -5.90
CA LEU A 178 -1.81 7.49 -6.30
C LEU A 178 -1.46 7.52 -7.78
N ALA A 179 -0.89 6.42 -8.28
CA ALA A 179 -0.51 6.28 -9.67
C ALA A 179 -0.95 4.91 -10.21
N ARG A 180 -1.64 4.93 -11.34
CA ARG A 180 -1.99 3.71 -12.07
C ARG A 180 -0.98 3.49 -13.19
N ILE A 181 -0.52 2.26 -13.34
CA ILE A 181 0.51 1.91 -14.32
C ILE A 181 0.15 0.67 -15.15
N ASP A 182 0.76 0.58 -16.33
CA ASP A 182 0.90 -0.64 -17.11
C ASP A 182 2.36 -0.82 -17.56
N ILE A 183 2.72 -2.00 -18.08
CA ILE A 183 4.02 -2.25 -18.69
C ILE A 183 3.84 -2.51 -20.18
N VAL A 184 4.23 -1.55 -21.01
CA VAL A 184 4.13 -1.60 -22.46
C VAL A 184 5.54 -1.57 -23.05
N ASP A 185 5.86 -2.51 -23.94
CA ASP A 185 7.16 -2.62 -24.61
C ASP A 185 8.38 -2.56 -23.66
N GLY A 186 8.23 -3.16 -22.47
CA GLY A 186 9.29 -3.21 -21.46
C GLY A 186 9.54 -1.88 -20.73
N ARG A 187 8.55 -0.97 -20.73
CA ARG A 187 8.58 0.31 -20.01
C ARG A 187 7.32 0.49 -19.19
N VAL A 188 7.43 1.23 -18.09
CA VAL A 188 6.26 1.63 -17.29
C VAL A 188 5.55 2.79 -18.00
N GLU A 189 4.26 2.60 -18.27
CA GLU A 189 3.36 3.65 -18.76
C GLU A 189 2.40 4.05 -17.65
N ILE A 190 2.16 5.36 -17.50
CA ILE A 190 1.19 5.89 -16.54
C ILE A 190 -0.19 5.91 -17.19
N LEU A 191 -1.17 5.33 -16.51
CA LEU A 191 -2.57 5.34 -16.90
C LEU A 191 -3.28 6.54 -16.23
N GLY A 192 -4.18 7.17 -16.98
CA GLY A 192 -4.98 8.32 -16.52
C GLY A 192 -6.20 7.96 -15.69
#